data_AF-A0A5N6KNK3-F1
#
_entry.id   AF-A0A5N6KNK3-F1
#
_cell.length_a   1.000
_cell.length_b   1.000
_cell.length_c   1.000
_cell.angle_alpha   90.00
_cell.angle_beta   90.00
_cell.angle_gamma   90.00
#
_symmetry.space_group_name_H-M   'P 1'
#
loop_
_entity.id
_entity.type
_entity.pdbx_description
1 polymer ?
#
loop_
_entity_poly.entity_id
_entity_poly.type
_entity_poly.pdbx_seq_one_letter_code
_entity_poly.pdbx_strand_id
1 'polypeptide(L)'
;MEQITPSGANDSTTVGKRLLKTYPKLVPTLKRVFADKKSRTQDSAKALIKAFPQDDVKVIEISEDEEYHSVIPHKYCPNFSKEAGDGELEKFIEHYTKPIVSRLQPFSPVKLTSRDIVAMQQFCGYESAITGKNSPLCDIFTSTEWMGYEYAWDVKYQYMVGHGNPLSPYLGFPWLNVTSNLFSNIEEASAAEAVDDQRFFVSFTHREVPPFIATALGLFNSTSSALEDMPTDRINFGRSWRMAELIPFLGHIGIEKLSCDASSGALREVHDQKADKTWTKEFVRIVANAAPRPIPRCQDGPGASCPFQQFKTFVTMGMEQYGDFHSVCGDHEKVGVGASRPLVWQN
;
A
#
# COMPACT_ATOMS: atom_id res chain seq x y z
N MET A 1 17.23 4.36 -9.58
CA MET A 1 16.71 5.36 -10.54
C MET A 1 16.06 6.49 -9.78
N GLU A 2 16.50 7.72 -10.03
CA GLU A 2 15.90 8.91 -9.41
C GLU A 2 14.70 9.45 -10.20
N GLN A 3 14.70 9.24 -11.52
CA GLN A 3 13.66 9.67 -12.45
C GLN A 3 12.70 8.51 -12.81
N ILE A 4 11.49 8.87 -13.24
CA ILE A 4 10.53 7.92 -13.81
C ILE A 4 10.94 7.53 -15.24
N THR A 5 10.70 6.28 -15.63
CA THR A 5 10.89 5.82 -17.02
C THR A 5 9.72 6.27 -17.90
N PRO A 6 9.89 6.31 -19.25
CA PRO A 6 8.78 6.56 -20.16
C PRO A 6 7.61 5.59 -19.98
N SER A 7 7.91 4.31 -19.74
CA SER A 7 6.92 3.28 -19.38
C SER A 7 6.20 3.61 -18.08
N GLY A 8 6.90 4.01 -17.02
CA GLY A 8 6.29 4.36 -15.73
C GLY A 8 5.36 5.57 -15.82
N ALA A 9 5.68 6.54 -16.68
CA ALA A 9 4.79 7.66 -16.98
C ALA A 9 3.52 7.20 -17.74
N ASN A 10 3.68 6.31 -18.71
CA ASN A 10 2.56 5.71 -19.45
C ASN A 10 1.67 4.84 -18.54
N ASP A 11 2.27 4.08 -17.63
CA ASP A 11 1.57 3.25 -16.66
C ASP A 11 0.80 4.12 -15.67
N SER A 12 1.40 5.22 -15.19
CA SER A 12 0.72 6.20 -14.33
C SER A 12 -0.49 6.82 -15.02
N THR A 13 -0.35 7.19 -16.30
CA THR A 13 -1.47 7.68 -17.12
C THR A 13 -2.55 6.62 -17.29
N THR A 14 -2.16 5.36 -17.49
CA THR A 14 -3.08 4.23 -17.65
C THR A 14 -3.86 3.94 -16.37
N VAL A 15 -3.20 4.01 -15.21
CA VAL A 15 -3.84 3.94 -13.89
C VAL A 15 -4.85 5.08 -13.75
N GLY A 16 -4.48 6.32 -14.11
CA GLY A 16 -5.39 7.46 -14.12
C GLY A 16 -6.65 7.21 -14.97
N LYS A 17 -6.50 6.72 -16.21
CA LYS A 17 -7.64 6.37 -17.08
C LYS A 17 -8.54 5.31 -16.44
N ARG A 18 -7.97 4.30 -15.79
CA ARG A 18 -8.72 3.25 -15.09
C ARG A 18 -9.49 3.82 -13.89
N LEU A 19 -8.87 4.69 -13.10
CA LEU A 19 -9.52 5.36 -11.98
C LEU A 19 -10.68 6.24 -12.45
N LEU A 20 -10.51 7.02 -13.52
CA LEU A 20 -11.58 7.82 -14.11
C LEU A 20 -12.74 6.95 -14.60
N LYS A 21 -12.45 5.82 -15.24
CA LYS A 21 -13.48 4.86 -15.66
C LYS A 21 -14.21 4.24 -14.48
N THR A 22 -13.51 3.98 -13.37
CA THR A 22 -14.05 3.31 -12.18
C THR A 22 -14.87 4.27 -11.32
N TYR A 23 -14.41 5.52 -11.17
CA TYR A 23 -15.05 6.55 -10.35
C TYR A 23 -15.36 7.82 -11.16
N PRO A 24 -16.20 7.73 -12.21
CA PRO A 24 -16.42 8.84 -13.14
C PRO A 24 -17.08 10.07 -12.49
N LYS A 25 -17.74 9.90 -11.33
CA LYS A 25 -18.35 10.99 -10.57
C LYS A 25 -17.42 11.57 -9.48
N LEU A 26 -16.44 10.80 -9.02
CA LEU A 26 -15.56 11.22 -7.93
C LEU A 26 -14.25 11.80 -8.46
N VAL A 27 -13.65 11.19 -9.50
CA VAL A 27 -12.41 11.71 -10.09
C VAL A 27 -12.52 13.19 -10.45
N PRO A 28 -13.62 13.70 -11.06
CA PRO A 28 -13.79 15.12 -11.34
C PRO A 28 -13.74 16.06 -10.13
N THR A 29 -13.94 15.55 -8.92
CA THR A 29 -13.86 16.35 -7.67
C THR A 29 -12.44 16.54 -7.16
N LEU A 30 -11.46 15.84 -7.73
CA LEU A 30 -10.05 15.96 -7.34
C LEU A 30 -9.53 17.37 -7.66
N LYS A 31 -9.03 18.06 -6.65
CA LYS A 31 -8.36 19.37 -6.77
C LYS A 31 -6.90 19.33 -6.35
N ARG A 32 -6.55 18.45 -5.41
CA ARG A 32 -5.21 18.34 -4.82
C ARG A 32 -4.76 16.88 -4.77
N VAL A 33 -3.56 16.63 -5.29
CA VAL A 33 -2.81 15.37 -5.15
C VAL A 33 -1.59 15.63 -4.31
N PHE A 34 -1.38 14.84 -3.26
CA PHE A 34 -0.18 14.96 -2.43
C PHE A 34 0.91 14.03 -2.96
N ALA A 35 2.14 14.49 -3.07
CA ALA A 35 3.25 13.67 -3.53
C ALA A 35 4.51 13.96 -2.73
N ASP A 36 5.28 12.92 -2.42
CA ASP A 36 6.58 13.07 -1.76
C ASP A 36 7.54 13.91 -2.63
N LYS A 37 8.49 14.60 -2.00
CA LYS A 37 9.46 15.51 -2.66
C LYS A 37 10.33 14.88 -3.74
N LYS A 38 10.42 13.55 -3.84
CA LYS A 38 11.22 12.90 -4.89
C LYS A 38 10.63 13.17 -6.29
N SER A 39 11.49 13.46 -7.27
CA SER A 39 11.06 13.74 -8.65
C SER A 39 10.20 12.61 -9.23
N ARG A 40 10.57 11.34 -9.06
CA ARG A 40 9.74 10.21 -9.50
C ARG A 40 8.31 10.20 -8.95
N THR A 41 8.08 10.63 -7.71
CA THR A 41 6.74 10.66 -7.11
C THR A 41 5.94 11.84 -7.64
N GLN A 42 6.58 13.01 -7.77
CA GLN A 42 6.01 14.19 -8.40
C GLN A 42 5.62 13.94 -9.87
N ASP A 43 6.50 13.30 -10.62
CA ASP A 43 6.29 13.02 -12.06
C ASP A 43 5.24 11.92 -12.26
N SER A 44 5.18 10.91 -11.38
CA SER A 44 4.09 9.92 -11.40
C SER A 44 2.74 10.58 -11.13
N ALA A 45 2.67 11.49 -10.15
CA ALA A 45 1.47 12.26 -9.85
C ALA A 45 1.01 13.10 -11.06
N LYS A 46 1.94 13.86 -11.66
CA LYS A 46 1.68 14.63 -12.88
C LYS A 46 1.23 13.76 -14.04
N ALA A 47 1.83 12.58 -14.22
CA ALA A 47 1.45 11.66 -15.28
C ALA A 47 0.05 11.05 -15.05
N LEU A 48 -0.31 10.76 -13.81
CA LEU A 48 -1.63 10.25 -13.45
C LEU A 48 -2.73 11.29 -13.72
N ILE A 49 -2.54 12.55 -13.30
CA ILE A 49 -3.56 13.60 -13.45
C ILE A 49 -3.79 14.02 -14.91
N LYS A 50 -2.82 13.80 -15.82
CA LYS A 50 -3.01 14.01 -17.27
C LYS A 50 -4.15 13.17 -17.86
N ALA A 51 -4.56 12.10 -17.19
CA ALA A 51 -5.68 11.27 -17.62
C ALA A 51 -7.05 11.80 -17.18
N PHE A 52 -7.08 12.82 -16.32
CA PHE A 52 -8.30 13.35 -15.72
C PHE A 52 -8.84 14.55 -16.52
N PRO A 53 -10.17 14.79 -16.47
CA PRO A 53 -10.78 15.88 -17.25
C PRO A 53 -10.52 17.29 -16.69
N GLN A 54 -9.99 17.43 -15.47
CA GLN A 54 -9.72 18.73 -14.86
C GLN A 54 -8.35 19.28 -15.24
N ASP A 55 -8.30 20.57 -15.51
CA ASP A 55 -7.07 21.28 -15.89
C ASP A 55 -6.34 21.93 -14.69
N ASP A 56 -6.99 22.02 -13.52
CA ASP A 56 -6.54 22.81 -12.37
C ASP A 56 -6.12 21.97 -11.14
N VAL A 57 -5.91 20.66 -11.32
CA VAL A 57 -5.43 19.78 -10.23
C VAL A 57 -4.02 20.16 -9.81
N LYS A 58 -3.85 20.56 -8.55
CA LYS A 58 -2.56 20.90 -7.95
C LYS A 58 -1.86 19.66 -7.41
N VAL A 59 -0.59 19.48 -7.78
CA VAL A 59 0.29 18.53 -7.09
C VAL A 59 0.97 19.28 -5.95
N ILE A 60 0.66 18.87 -4.72
CA ILE A 60 1.20 19.44 -3.49
C ILE A 60 2.33 18.55 -2.99
N GLU A 61 3.47 19.18 -2.74
CA GLU A 61 4.59 18.49 -2.10
C GLU A 61 4.27 18.22 -0.62
N ILE A 62 4.43 16.96 -0.22
CA ILE A 62 4.34 16.54 1.17
C ILE A 62 5.52 17.16 1.92
N SER A 63 5.25 18.09 2.84
CA SER A 63 6.28 18.73 3.67
C SER A 63 6.73 17.82 4.80
N GLU A 64 7.69 18.29 5.60
CA GLU A 64 8.16 17.57 6.79
C GLU A 64 7.36 17.87 8.05
N ASP A 65 6.23 18.57 7.92
CA ASP A 65 5.35 18.90 9.04
C ASP A 65 4.60 17.67 9.54
N GLU A 66 4.27 17.66 10.84
CA GLU A 66 3.63 16.52 11.51
C GLU A 66 2.32 16.07 10.86
N GLU A 67 1.62 17.00 10.23
CA GLU A 67 0.36 16.77 9.51
C GLU A 67 0.54 15.74 8.38
N TYR A 68 1.74 15.61 7.83
CA TYR A 68 2.08 14.72 6.71
C TYR A 68 2.69 13.38 7.13
N HIS A 69 2.94 13.15 8.42
CA HIS A 69 3.58 11.92 8.89
C HIS A 69 2.77 10.67 8.50
N SER A 70 1.44 10.78 8.41
CA SER A 70 0.55 9.67 8.02
C SER A 70 0.80 9.12 6.60
N VAL A 71 1.38 9.91 5.68
CA VAL A 71 1.67 9.48 4.30
C VAL A 71 3.12 9.06 4.09
N ILE A 72 4.03 9.32 5.03
CA ILE A 72 5.44 8.92 4.99
C ILE A 72 5.99 8.53 6.39
N PRO A 73 5.29 7.64 7.14
CA PRO A 73 5.53 7.45 8.58
C PRO A 73 6.92 6.90 8.90
N HIS A 74 7.46 6.04 8.06
CA HIS A 74 8.79 5.45 8.22
C HIS A 74 9.96 6.46 8.20
N LYS A 75 9.76 7.67 7.67
CA LYS A 75 10.79 8.72 7.70
C LYS A 75 10.90 9.39 9.07
N TYR A 76 9.82 9.33 9.85
CA TYR A 76 9.70 9.94 11.18
C TYR A 76 9.70 8.88 12.28
N CYS A 77 10.14 7.67 11.96
CA CYS A 77 10.25 6.60 12.92
C CYS A 77 11.70 6.15 13.07
N PRO A 78 12.48 6.74 14.01
CA PRO A 78 13.85 6.34 14.26
C PRO A 78 14.04 4.84 14.52
N ASN A 79 13.07 4.19 15.16
CA ASN A 79 13.09 2.74 15.40
C ASN A 79 12.82 1.89 14.14
N PHE A 80 12.34 2.49 13.05
CA PHE A 80 12.15 1.77 11.78
C PHE A 80 13.49 1.61 11.05
N SER A 81 13.85 0.36 10.75
CA SER A 81 15.07 0.01 10.02
C SER A 81 14.72 -0.58 8.66
N LYS A 82 15.45 -0.15 7.62
CA LYS A 82 15.35 -0.74 6.27
C LYS A 82 16.19 -2.00 6.14
N GLU A 83 17.04 -2.28 7.12
CA GLU A 83 17.98 -3.39 7.17
C GLU A 83 17.32 -4.68 7.70
N ALA A 84 16.19 -4.58 8.43
CA ALA A 84 15.43 -5.73 8.90
C ALA A 84 15.10 -6.72 7.76
N GLY A 85 15.47 -8.00 7.90
CA GLY A 85 15.33 -9.01 6.86
C GLY A 85 16.55 -9.19 5.92
N ASP A 86 17.61 -8.37 6.03
CA ASP A 86 18.79 -8.50 5.16
C ASP A 86 19.52 -9.83 5.38
N GLY A 87 19.60 -10.31 6.62
CA GLY A 87 20.24 -11.59 6.93
C GLY A 87 19.47 -12.77 6.36
N GLU A 88 18.15 -12.75 6.44
CA GLU A 88 17.25 -13.76 5.90
C GLU A 88 17.26 -13.76 4.37
N LEU A 89 17.29 -12.56 3.77
CA LEU A 89 17.47 -12.36 2.33
C LEU A 89 18.78 -12.99 1.83
N GLU A 90 19.93 -12.66 2.45
CA GLU A 90 21.23 -13.17 2.02
C GLU A 90 21.29 -14.70 2.18
N LYS A 91 20.81 -15.25 3.31
CA LYS A 91 20.72 -16.72 3.50
C LYS A 91 19.91 -17.40 2.39
N PHE A 92 18.75 -16.84 2.04
CA PHE A 92 17.92 -17.42 0.99
C PHE A 92 18.56 -17.25 -0.40
N ILE A 93 19.13 -16.08 -0.71
CA ILE A 93 19.90 -15.83 -1.94
C ILE A 93 21.02 -16.85 -2.09
N GLU A 94 21.81 -17.09 -1.06
CA GLU A 94 22.87 -18.10 -1.05
C GLU A 94 22.32 -19.51 -1.28
N HIS A 95 21.10 -19.80 -0.84
CA HIS A 95 20.47 -21.09 -1.06
C HIS A 95 19.99 -21.26 -2.51
N TYR A 96 19.10 -20.38 -3.00
CA TYR A 96 18.40 -20.60 -4.27
C TYR A 96 19.28 -20.38 -5.50
N THR A 97 20.30 -19.54 -5.40
CA THR A 97 21.15 -19.19 -6.55
C THR A 97 22.25 -20.20 -6.82
N LYS A 98 22.62 -21.07 -5.86
CA LYS A 98 23.65 -22.12 -6.03
C LYS A 98 23.50 -22.94 -7.32
N PRO A 99 22.34 -23.58 -7.61
CA PRO A 99 22.17 -24.32 -8.86
C PRO A 99 22.24 -23.42 -10.11
N ILE A 100 21.82 -22.15 -9.99
CA ILE A 100 21.84 -21.18 -11.10
C ILE A 100 23.28 -20.80 -11.45
N VAL A 101 24.12 -20.54 -10.43
CA VAL A 101 25.55 -20.30 -10.61
C VAL A 101 26.19 -21.47 -11.34
N SER A 102 25.96 -22.71 -10.89
CA SER A 102 26.49 -23.90 -11.56
C SER A 102 26.03 -24.04 -13.02
N ARG A 103 24.77 -23.69 -13.31
CA ARG A 103 24.19 -23.75 -14.66
C ARG A 103 24.77 -22.68 -15.60
N LEU A 104 25.01 -21.47 -15.10
CA LEU A 104 25.43 -20.32 -15.90
C LEU A 104 26.96 -20.15 -15.97
N GLN A 105 27.71 -20.67 -15.00
CA GLN A 105 29.16 -20.55 -14.93
C GLN A 105 29.90 -20.96 -16.22
N PRO A 106 29.52 -22.03 -16.95
CA PRO A 106 30.18 -22.40 -18.21
C PRO A 106 30.06 -21.35 -19.32
N PHE A 107 29.09 -20.45 -19.23
CA PHE A 107 28.86 -19.37 -20.20
C PHE A 107 29.45 -18.03 -19.77
N SER A 108 30.11 -17.98 -18.61
CA SER A 108 30.71 -16.77 -18.05
C SER A 108 32.23 -16.85 -18.07
N PRO A 109 32.95 -15.82 -18.58
CA PRO A 109 34.41 -15.75 -18.51
C PRO A 109 34.93 -15.44 -17.10
N VAL A 110 34.04 -15.08 -16.17
CA VAL A 110 34.38 -14.75 -14.78
C VAL A 110 33.63 -15.66 -13.81
N LYS A 111 34.19 -15.84 -12.60
CA LYS A 111 33.53 -16.59 -11.54
C LYS A 111 32.25 -15.85 -11.10
N LEU A 112 31.10 -16.49 -11.26
CA LEU A 112 29.81 -15.95 -10.85
C LEU A 112 29.57 -16.19 -9.35
N THR A 113 28.89 -15.25 -8.73
CA THR A 113 28.43 -15.28 -7.34
C THR A 113 26.91 -15.25 -7.26
N SER A 114 26.34 -15.56 -6.09
CA SER A 114 24.90 -15.42 -5.83
C SER A 114 24.39 -14.00 -6.11
N ARG A 115 25.21 -12.99 -5.81
CA ARG A 115 24.87 -11.59 -6.05
C ARG A 115 24.85 -11.25 -7.54
N ASP A 116 25.72 -11.85 -8.34
CA ASP A 116 25.69 -11.67 -9.80
C ASP A 116 24.38 -12.23 -10.38
N ILE A 117 23.92 -13.39 -9.89
CA ILE A 117 22.63 -13.97 -10.29
C ILE A 117 21.47 -13.03 -9.95
N VAL A 118 21.40 -12.54 -8.70
CA VAL A 118 20.36 -11.60 -8.26
C VAL A 118 20.42 -10.31 -9.08
N ALA A 119 21.63 -9.81 -9.37
CA ALA A 119 21.82 -8.61 -10.17
C ALA A 119 21.34 -8.81 -11.62
N MET A 120 21.61 -9.96 -12.25
CA MET A 120 21.09 -10.29 -13.58
C MET A 120 19.56 -10.37 -13.60
N GLN A 121 18.96 -11.00 -12.58
CA GLN A 121 17.50 -11.08 -12.44
C GLN A 121 16.88 -9.69 -12.24
N GLN A 122 17.47 -8.86 -11.38
CA GLN A 122 17.04 -7.48 -11.16
C GLN A 122 17.21 -6.62 -12.42
N PHE A 123 18.29 -6.82 -13.18
CA PHE A 123 18.54 -6.09 -14.42
C PHE A 123 17.51 -6.42 -15.49
N CYS A 124 17.07 -7.69 -15.61
CA CYS A 124 15.94 -8.05 -16.48
C CYS A 124 14.70 -7.19 -16.19
N GLY A 125 14.31 -7.04 -14.92
CA GLY A 125 13.15 -6.21 -14.54
C GLY A 125 13.34 -4.73 -14.86
N TYR A 126 14.51 -4.17 -14.56
CA TYR A 126 14.80 -2.76 -14.83
C TYR A 126 14.95 -2.43 -16.31
N GLU A 127 15.68 -3.24 -17.08
CA GLU A 127 15.80 -3.08 -18.52
C GLU A 127 14.42 -3.19 -19.19
N SER A 128 13.58 -4.13 -18.72
CA SER A 128 12.22 -4.26 -19.24
C SER A 128 11.38 -3.03 -18.99
N ALA A 129 11.46 -2.48 -17.77
CA ALA A 129 10.81 -1.22 -17.44
C ALA A 129 11.36 -0.07 -18.30
N ILE A 130 12.68 0.11 -18.41
CA ILE A 130 13.26 1.24 -19.14
C ILE A 130 12.91 1.21 -20.63
N THR A 131 12.99 0.04 -21.25
CA THR A 131 12.80 -0.12 -22.70
C THR A 131 11.35 -0.32 -23.11
N GLY A 132 10.47 -0.67 -22.16
CA GLY A 132 9.08 -1.03 -22.42
C GLY A 132 8.92 -2.37 -23.16
N LYS A 133 9.96 -3.21 -23.19
CA LYS A 133 9.98 -4.53 -23.84
C LYS A 133 10.62 -5.54 -22.92
N ASN A 134 10.22 -6.81 -22.98
CA ASN A 134 10.85 -7.84 -22.16
C ASN A 134 12.37 -7.93 -22.48
N SER A 135 13.20 -7.85 -21.44
CA SER A 135 14.64 -8.00 -21.56
C SER A 135 15.00 -9.43 -21.99
N PRO A 136 15.94 -9.63 -22.93
CA PRO A 136 16.44 -10.97 -23.26
C PRO A 136 17.12 -11.69 -22.08
N LEU A 137 17.61 -10.95 -21.07
CA LEU A 137 18.15 -11.55 -19.85
C LEU A 137 17.07 -12.29 -19.07
N CYS A 138 15.79 -11.94 -19.26
CA CYS A 138 14.70 -12.61 -18.58
C CYS A 138 14.59 -14.09 -18.95
N ASP A 139 14.93 -14.41 -20.21
CA ASP A 139 14.81 -15.76 -20.79
C ASP A 139 15.98 -16.70 -20.39
N ILE A 140 17.00 -16.16 -19.71
CA ILE A 140 18.11 -16.96 -19.16
C ILE A 140 17.66 -17.79 -17.95
N PHE A 141 16.60 -17.34 -17.27
CA PHE A 141 16.10 -17.94 -16.04
C PHE A 141 14.80 -18.69 -16.27
N THR A 142 14.68 -19.84 -15.62
CA THR A 142 13.47 -20.67 -15.61
C THR A 142 12.41 -20.08 -14.66
N SER A 143 11.16 -20.52 -14.80
CA SER A 143 10.07 -20.08 -13.91
C SER A 143 10.35 -20.37 -12.42
N THR A 144 11.00 -21.49 -12.10
CA THR A 144 11.36 -21.82 -10.71
C THR A 144 12.45 -20.90 -10.16
N GLU A 145 13.41 -20.49 -10.99
CA GLU A 145 14.46 -19.55 -10.60
C GLU A 145 13.90 -18.13 -10.41
N TRP A 146 12.89 -17.75 -11.20
CA TRP A 146 12.10 -16.53 -10.96
C TRP A 146 11.31 -16.58 -9.68
N MET A 147 10.69 -17.72 -9.37
CA MET A 147 10.00 -17.92 -8.08
C MET A 147 10.96 -17.80 -6.90
N GLY A 148 12.21 -18.27 -7.05
CA GLY A 148 13.28 -18.03 -6.08
C GLY A 148 13.53 -16.53 -5.88
N TYR A 149 13.69 -15.77 -6.95
CA TYR A 149 13.89 -14.32 -6.87
C TYR A 149 12.71 -13.59 -6.20
N GLU A 150 11.47 -13.90 -6.58
CA GLU A 150 10.27 -13.34 -5.95
C GLU A 150 10.24 -13.64 -4.45
N TYR A 151 10.43 -14.91 -4.09
CA TYR A 151 10.41 -15.35 -2.71
C TYR A 151 11.53 -14.72 -1.87
N ALA A 152 12.72 -14.52 -2.43
CA ALA A 152 13.83 -13.84 -1.75
C ALA A 152 13.41 -12.44 -1.27
N TRP A 153 12.76 -11.67 -2.15
CA TRP A 153 12.23 -10.36 -1.77
C TRP A 153 11.06 -10.46 -0.81
N ASP A 154 10.16 -11.44 -0.97
CA ASP A 154 9.07 -11.63 -0.01
C ASP A 154 9.61 -11.90 1.41
N VAL A 155 10.66 -12.72 1.56
CA VAL A 155 11.36 -12.94 2.83
C VAL A 155 11.85 -11.61 3.40
N LYS A 156 12.64 -10.85 2.63
CA LYS A 156 13.15 -9.53 3.07
C LYS A 156 12.03 -8.62 3.56
N TYR A 157 11.00 -8.47 2.73
CA TYR A 157 9.93 -7.52 3.00
C TYR A 157 8.97 -8.00 4.10
N GLN A 158 8.85 -9.30 4.37
CA GLN A 158 8.11 -9.80 5.53
C GLN A 158 8.68 -9.25 6.83
N TYR A 159 10.01 -9.22 6.96
CA TYR A 159 10.70 -8.69 8.15
C TYR A 159 10.90 -7.17 8.11
N MET A 160 10.88 -6.54 6.92
CA MET A 160 11.06 -5.09 6.81
C MET A 160 9.74 -4.31 6.98
N VAL A 161 8.66 -4.71 6.29
CA VAL A 161 7.39 -3.95 6.22
C VAL A 161 6.14 -4.83 6.28
N GLY A 162 6.32 -6.14 6.43
CA GLY A 162 5.25 -7.13 6.56
C GLY A 162 4.91 -7.44 8.00
N HIS A 163 4.18 -8.55 8.18
CA HIS A 163 3.69 -8.99 9.49
C HIS A 163 4.80 -9.48 10.43
N GLY A 164 5.99 -9.76 9.89
CA GLY A 164 7.17 -10.10 10.69
C GLY A 164 7.82 -8.90 11.38
N ASN A 165 7.51 -7.67 10.96
CA ASN A 165 7.98 -6.46 11.64
C ASN A 165 6.91 -5.97 12.64
N PRO A 166 7.21 -5.93 13.95
CA PRO A 166 6.26 -5.44 14.93
C PRO A 166 5.85 -4.00 14.69
N LEU A 167 6.67 -3.13 14.08
CA LEU A 167 6.33 -1.73 13.80
C LEU A 167 5.37 -1.55 12.62
N SER A 168 5.25 -2.52 11.70
CA SER A 168 4.51 -2.32 10.45
C SER A 168 3.03 -1.92 10.65
N PRO A 169 2.26 -2.61 11.51
CA PRO A 169 0.88 -2.18 11.79
C PRO A 169 0.83 -0.77 12.36
N TYR A 170 1.71 -0.44 13.31
CA TYR A 170 1.77 0.88 13.99
C TYR A 170 1.98 2.01 12.99
N LEU A 171 2.85 1.80 11.99
CA LEU A 171 3.11 2.77 10.94
C LEU A 171 1.94 2.92 9.96
N GLY A 172 0.99 1.97 9.92
CA GLY A 172 -0.18 2.02 9.04
C GLY A 172 -1.40 2.71 9.66
N PHE A 173 -1.60 2.62 10.99
CA PHE A 173 -2.77 3.19 11.67
C PHE A 173 -2.92 4.71 11.55
N PRO A 174 -1.86 5.55 11.54
CA PRO A 174 -1.99 6.99 11.33
C PRO A 174 -2.70 7.32 10.01
N TRP A 175 -2.40 6.60 8.92
CA TRP A 175 -3.08 6.78 7.64
C TRP A 175 -4.56 6.38 7.74
N LEU A 176 -4.87 5.24 8.37
CA LEU A 176 -6.24 4.78 8.57
C LEU A 176 -7.06 5.77 9.43
N ASN A 177 -6.46 6.34 10.47
CA ASN A 177 -7.09 7.31 11.35
C ASN A 177 -7.46 8.59 10.60
N VAL A 178 -6.53 9.13 9.82
CA VAL A 178 -6.78 10.28 8.94
C VAL A 178 -7.90 9.99 7.95
N THR A 179 -7.85 8.84 7.26
CA THR A 179 -8.89 8.46 6.29
C THR A 179 -10.26 8.29 6.94
N SER A 180 -10.30 7.69 8.13
CA SER A 180 -11.52 7.51 8.92
C SER A 180 -12.17 8.85 9.32
N ASN A 181 -11.35 9.81 9.79
CA ASN A 181 -11.81 11.15 10.15
C ASN A 181 -12.27 11.93 8.91
N LEU A 182 -11.52 11.84 7.80
CA LEU A 182 -11.91 12.44 6.52
C LEU A 182 -13.29 11.94 6.06
N PHE A 183 -13.55 10.63 6.14
CA PHE A 183 -14.83 10.05 5.76
C PHE A 183 -15.98 10.46 6.66
N SER A 184 -15.73 10.69 7.96
CA SER A 184 -16.74 11.18 8.91
C SER A 184 -17.09 12.64 8.61
N ASN A 185 -16.08 13.48 8.36
CA ASN A 185 -16.28 14.91 8.11
C ASN A 185 -16.97 15.21 6.76
N ILE A 186 -16.84 14.32 5.78
CA ILE A 186 -17.55 14.41 4.50
C ILE A 186 -19.07 14.30 4.67
N GLU A 187 -19.56 13.62 5.72
CA GLU A 187 -21.00 13.51 6.04
C GLU A 187 -21.52 14.70 6.85
N GLU A 188 -20.77 15.15 7.85
CA GLU A 188 -21.23 16.14 8.83
C GLU A 188 -21.32 17.55 8.24
N ALA A 189 -20.47 17.85 7.24
CA ALA A 189 -20.58 19.09 6.50
C ALA A 189 -21.82 19.04 5.61
N SER A 190 -22.89 19.75 6.01
CA SER A 190 -23.87 20.24 5.05
C SER A 190 -23.11 20.87 3.88
N ALA A 191 -23.60 20.76 2.65
CA ALA A 191 -22.90 21.28 1.46
C ALA A 191 -22.54 22.79 1.56
N ALA A 192 -23.01 23.50 2.59
CA ALA A 192 -22.70 24.89 2.91
C ALA A 192 -21.48 25.09 3.85
N GLU A 193 -20.99 24.06 4.54
CA GLU A 193 -19.91 24.16 5.54
C GLU A 193 -18.66 23.32 5.19
N ALA A 194 -18.69 22.56 4.10
CA ALA A 194 -17.51 21.85 3.61
C ALA A 194 -16.50 22.86 3.05
N VAL A 195 -15.36 23.02 3.70
CA VAL A 195 -14.24 23.88 3.26
C VAL A 195 -13.76 23.50 1.84
N ASP A 196 -14.03 22.26 1.39
CA ASP A 196 -13.83 21.83 0.01
C ASP A 196 -14.78 20.68 -0.44
N ASP A 197 -15.13 20.65 -1.73
CA ASP A 197 -16.00 19.63 -2.36
C ASP A 197 -15.21 18.43 -2.94
N GLN A 198 -13.89 18.35 -2.69
CA GLN A 198 -13.08 17.18 -3.06
C GLN A 198 -13.62 15.91 -2.39
N ARG A 199 -13.88 14.87 -3.19
CA ARG A 199 -14.36 13.54 -2.76
C ARG A 199 -13.50 12.39 -3.29
N PHE A 200 -12.50 12.70 -4.11
CA PHE A 200 -11.48 11.75 -4.57
C PHE A 200 -10.12 12.23 -4.08
N PHE A 201 -9.39 11.35 -3.39
CA PHE A 201 -8.17 11.69 -2.68
C PHE A 201 -7.05 10.77 -3.16
N VAL A 202 -5.93 11.35 -3.59
CA VAL A 202 -4.78 10.60 -4.10
C VAL A 202 -3.53 11.13 -3.43
N SER A 203 -2.67 10.22 -2.97
CA SER A 203 -1.33 10.53 -2.51
C SER A 203 -0.29 9.59 -3.13
N PHE A 204 0.89 10.13 -3.45
CA PHE A 204 2.03 9.40 -3.96
C PHE A 204 3.12 9.34 -2.89
N THR A 205 3.38 8.12 -2.42
CA THR A 205 4.31 7.84 -1.33
C THR A 205 5.38 6.82 -1.76
N HIS A 206 6.11 6.24 -0.81
CA HIS A 206 7.11 5.21 -1.03
C HIS A 206 6.56 3.80 -0.83
N ARG A 207 7.29 2.82 -1.37
CA ARG A 207 6.92 1.40 -1.38
C ARG A 207 6.65 0.80 0.00
N GLU A 208 7.19 1.41 1.06
CA GLU A 208 7.03 0.97 2.44
C GLU A 208 5.60 1.20 2.97
N VAL A 209 4.87 2.21 2.48
CA VAL A 209 3.61 2.66 3.07
C VAL A 209 2.41 1.76 2.76
N PRO A 210 2.16 1.30 1.51
CA PRO A 210 1.06 0.36 1.26
C PRO A 210 1.13 -0.94 2.09
N PRO A 211 2.32 -1.55 2.30
CA PRO A 211 2.51 -2.64 3.27
C PRO A 211 2.14 -2.31 4.71
N PHE A 212 2.50 -1.12 5.23
CA PHE A 212 2.07 -0.72 6.58
C PHE A 212 0.56 -0.64 6.71
N ILE A 213 -0.12 -0.04 5.72
CA ILE A 213 -1.59 0.02 5.70
C ILE A 213 -2.18 -1.39 5.60
N ALA A 214 -1.64 -2.25 4.74
CA ALA A 214 -2.10 -3.62 4.58
C ALA A 214 -1.94 -4.45 5.86
N THR A 215 -0.79 -4.34 6.54
CA THR A 215 -0.52 -5.04 7.80
C THR A 215 -1.40 -4.51 8.94
N ALA A 216 -1.60 -3.19 9.03
CA ALA A 216 -2.53 -2.57 9.97
C ALA A 216 -3.96 -3.11 9.81
N LEU A 217 -4.41 -3.30 8.57
CA LEU A 217 -5.71 -3.91 8.24
C LEU A 217 -5.75 -5.44 8.38
N GLY A 218 -4.61 -6.10 8.68
CA GLY A 218 -4.49 -7.55 8.74
C GLY A 218 -4.53 -8.27 7.39
N LEU A 219 -4.34 -7.56 6.27
CA LEU A 219 -4.33 -8.11 4.92
C LEU A 219 -3.03 -8.88 4.64
N PHE A 220 -3.07 -9.83 3.69
CA PHE A 220 -1.92 -10.67 3.31
C PHE A 220 -1.33 -11.45 4.50
N ASN A 221 -2.21 -11.95 5.38
CA ASN A 221 -1.90 -12.75 6.55
C ASN A 221 -2.85 -13.96 6.61
N SER A 222 -2.46 -14.99 7.35
CA SER A 222 -3.22 -16.19 7.61
C SER A 222 -3.15 -16.57 9.09
N THR A 223 -4.20 -17.26 9.55
CA THR A 223 -4.21 -17.92 10.85
C THR A 223 -3.37 -19.20 10.87
N SER A 224 -2.91 -19.68 9.70
CA SER A 224 -2.04 -20.84 9.57
C SER A 224 -0.57 -20.45 9.67
N SER A 225 0.11 -20.93 10.72
CA SER A 225 1.55 -20.71 10.89
C SER A 225 2.38 -21.23 9.70
N ALA A 226 1.90 -22.26 8.99
CA ALA A 226 2.57 -22.79 7.80
C ALA A 226 2.51 -21.83 6.61
N LEU A 227 1.50 -20.97 6.53
CA LEU A 227 1.38 -19.95 5.46
C LEU A 227 2.09 -18.65 5.82
N GLU A 228 2.41 -18.43 7.10
CA GLU A 228 3.20 -17.29 7.57
C GLU A 228 4.70 -17.61 7.73
N ASP A 229 5.08 -18.88 7.67
CA ASP A 229 6.48 -19.31 7.71
C ASP A 229 7.23 -18.83 6.46
N MET A 230 8.36 -18.17 6.67
CA MET A 230 9.23 -17.64 5.61
C MET A 230 10.64 -18.26 5.72
N PRO A 231 10.77 -19.58 5.50
CA PRO A 231 12.04 -20.29 5.63
C PRO A 231 13.08 -19.79 4.61
N THR A 232 14.36 -19.83 5.00
CA THR A 232 15.48 -19.40 4.14
C THR A 232 16.15 -20.55 3.39
N ASP A 233 15.58 -21.76 3.44
CA ASP A 233 16.14 -22.99 2.86
C ASP A 233 15.22 -23.66 1.82
N ARG A 234 14.04 -23.07 1.56
CA ARG A 234 13.07 -23.54 0.56
C ARG A 234 12.08 -22.41 0.24
N ILE A 235 11.42 -22.51 -0.90
CA ILE A 235 10.31 -21.62 -1.24
C ILE A 235 9.06 -22.10 -0.49
N ASN A 236 8.42 -21.21 0.27
CA ASN A 236 7.05 -21.44 0.70
C ASN A 236 6.07 -21.02 -0.41
N PHE A 237 5.60 -21.99 -1.19
CA PHE A 237 4.64 -21.75 -2.27
C PHE A 237 3.26 -21.34 -1.76
N GLY A 238 2.91 -21.72 -0.52
CA GLY A 238 1.63 -21.41 0.11
C GLY A 238 1.57 -20.04 0.80
N ARG A 239 2.69 -19.33 0.90
CA ARG A 239 2.79 -18.10 1.71
C ARG A 239 1.68 -17.10 1.41
N SER A 240 1.12 -16.51 2.47
CA SER A 240 0.11 -15.44 2.37
C SER A 240 0.74 -14.12 1.95
N TRP A 241 1.98 -13.89 2.38
CA TRP A 241 2.73 -12.67 2.11
C TRP A 241 3.43 -12.74 0.75
N ARG A 242 2.95 -11.92 -0.20
CA ARG A 242 3.50 -11.81 -1.56
C ARG A 242 3.59 -10.36 -1.98
N MET A 243 4.80 -9.84 -2.11
CA MET A 243 5.03 -8.43 -2.41
C MET A 243 4.60 -8.05 -3.82
N ALA A 244 4.72 -8.96 -4.77
CA ALA A 244 4.28 -8.74 -6.14
C ALA A 244 2.77 -8.45 -6.24
N GLU A 245 1.96 -8.90 -5.28
CA GLU A 245 0.53 -8.61 -5.23
C GLU A 245 0.18 -7.26 -4.60
N LEU A 246 1.11 -6.62 -3.89
CA LEU A 246 0.88 -5.39 -3.14
C LEU A 246 1.68 -4.20 -3.65
N ILE A 247 3.00 -4.36 -3.88
CA ILE A 247 3.90 -3.28 -4.28
C ILE A 247 4.70 -3.56 -5.58
N PRO A 248 4.04 -3.89 -6.71
CA PRO A 248 4.69 -3.67 -8.01
C PRO A 248 5.00 -2.17 -8.21
N PHE A 249 5.66 -1.80 -9.31
CA PHE A 249 5.71 -0.38 -9.68
C PHE A 249 4.28 0.18 -9.80
N LEU A 250 4.05 1.36 -9.20
CA LEU A 250 2.71 1.96 -9.04
C LEU A 250 1.72 1.11 -8.23
N GLY A 251 2.21 0.17 -7.42
CA GLY A 251 1.40 -0.56 -6.47
C GLY A 251 0.69 0.40 -5.50
N HIS A 252 -0.60 0.17 -5.29
CA HIS A 252 -1.45 1.08 -4.53
C HIS A 252 -2.49 0.34 -3.71
N ILE A 253 -2.84 0.95 -2.57
CA ILE A 253 -3.95 0.56 -1.71
C ILE A 253 -4.85 1.79 -1.52
N GLY A 254 -6.15 1.57 -1.45
CA GLY A 254 -7.14 2.61 -1.25
C GLY A 254 -8.34 2.10 -0.45
N ILE A 255 -9.12 3.04 0.10
CA ILE A 255 -10.37 2.75 0.79
C ILE A 255 -11.49 3.48 0.04
N GLU A 256 -12.53 2.74 -0.29
CA GLU A 256 -13.77 3.29 -0.82
C GLU A 256 -14.78 3.39 0.31
N LYS A 257 -15.44 4.54 0.45
CA LYS A 257 -16.64 4.67 1.26
C LYS A 257 -17.87 4.40 0.40
N LEU A 258 -18.73 3.50 0.86
CA LEU A 258 -19.92 3.03 0.16
C LEU A 258 -21.16 3.44 0.94
N SER A 259 -22.13 4.00 0.23
CA SER A 259 -23.47 4.30 0.75
C SER A 259 -24.45 3.34 0.09
N CYS A 260 -25.10 2.48 0.88
CA CYS A 260 -26.00 1.44 0.38
C CYS A 260 -27.40 1.60 0.99
N ASP A 261 -28.43 1.48 0.15
CA ASP A 261 -29.82 1.54 0.60
C ASP A 261 -30.20 0.25 1.32
N ALA A 262 -30.73 0.38 2.54
CA ALA A 262 -31.15 -0.74 3.39
C ALA A 262 -32.28 -1.59 2.79
N SER A 263 -33.01 -1.06 1.80
CA SER A 263 -34.10 -1.75 1.10
C SER A 263 -33.62 -2.74 0.01
N SER A 264 -32.35 -2.65 -0.40
CA SER A 264 -31.76 -3.67 -1.26
C SER A 264 -31.40 -4.86 -0.37
N GLY A 265 -32.03 -6.03 -0.56
CA GLY A 265 -31.93 -7.23 0.29
C GLY A 265 -30.53 -7.86 0.47
N ALA A 266 -29.45 -7.10 0.21
CA ALA A 266 -28.06 -7.41 0.48
C ALA A 266 -27.66 -7.22 1.96
N LEU A 267 -28.50 -6.58 2.77
CA LEU A 267 -28.27 -6.39 4.21
C LEU A 267 -29.14 -7.40 4.97
N ARG A 268 -28.51 -8.35 5.68
CA ARG A 268 -29.21 -9.24 6.62
C ARG A 268 -29.98 -8.36 7.61
N GLU A 269 -31.30 -8.46 7.58
CA GLU A 269 -32.20 -7.74 8.49
C GLU A 269 -31.81 -8.04 9.93
N VAL A 270 -31.23 -7.07 10.62
CA VAL A 270 -31.38 -6.99 12.07
C VAL A 270 -32.80 -6.45 12.25
N HIS A 271 -33.72 -7.31 12.65
CA HIS A 271 -35.12 -6.99 12.89
C HIS A 271 -35.24 -5.82 13.88
N ASP A 272 -35.39 -4.61 13.37
CA ASP A 272 -35.99 -3.50 14.11
C ASP A 272 -37.34 -3.21 13.46
N GLN A 273 -38.42 -3.63 14.12
CA GLN A 273 -39.78 -3.67 13.58
C GLN A 273 -40.45 -2.29 13.46
N LYS A 274 -39.68 -1.19 13.43
CA LYS A 274 -40.21 0.16 13.30
C LYS A 274 -39.32 1.04 12.41
N ALA A 275 -39.47 0.90 11.10
CA ALA A 275 -38.69 1.71 10.18
C ALA A 275 -39.40 2.01 8.85
N ASP A 276 -40.24 3.03 8.87
CA ASP A 276 -40.90 3.63 7.69
C ASP A 276 -39.98 4.66 6.99
N LYS A 277 -38.66 4.42 6.97
CA LYS A 277 -37.68 5.32 6.30
C LYS A 277 -36.62 4.50 5.57
N THR A 278 -36.36 4.89 4.33
CA THR A 278 -35.15 4.49 3.59
C THR A 278 -33.93 5.05 4.31
N TRP A 279 -33.25 4.23 5.11
CA TRP A 279 -31.95 4.61 5.68
C TRP A 279 -30.83 4.10 4.78
N THR A 280 -29.89 4.98 4.47
CA THR A 280 -28.63 4.61 3.83
C THR A 280 -27.66 4.14 4.91
N LYS A 281 -27.10 2.94 4.76
CA LYS A 281 -26.02 2.44 5.61
C LYS A 281 -24.69 2.63 4.94
N GLU A 282 -23.67 2.93 5.73
CA GLU A 282 -22.32 3.19 5.23
C GLU A 282 -21.36 2.04 5.51
N PHE A 283 -20.52 1.77 4.53
CA PHE A 283 -19.51 0.72 4.56
C PHE A 283 -18.19 1.22 4.00
N VAL A 284 -17.11 0.52 4.30
CA VAL A 284 -15.81 0.71 3.67
C VAL A 284 -15.36 -0.56 2.97
N ARG A 285 -14.75 -0.40 1.81
CA ARG A 285 -14.11 -1.49 1.06
C ARG A 285 -12.66 -1.14 0.78
N ILE A 286 -11.76 -2.03 1.13
CA ILE A 286 -10.33 -1.87 0.82
C ILE A 286 -10.10 -2.42 -0.59
N VAL A 287 -9.29 -1.71 -1.37
CA VAL A 287 -8.88 -2.11 -2.71
C VAL A 287 -7.36 -2.03 -2.77
N ALA A 288 -6.68 -3.11 -3.17
CA ALA A 288 -5.25 -3.11 -3.44
C ALA A 288 -5.02 -3.57 -4.88
N ASN A 289 -4.30 -2.77 -5.67
CA ASN A 289 -4.03 -3.03 -7.09
C ASN A 289 -5.30 -3.37 -7.89
N ALA A 290 -6.37 -2.60 -7.64
CA ALA A 290 -7.71 -2.75 -8.20
C ALA A 290 -8.46 -4.06 -7.88
N ALA A 291 -7.99 -4.85 -6.91
CA ALA A 291 -8.70 -6.00 -6.36
C ALA A 291 -9.29 -5.66 -4.97
N PRO A 292 -10.57 -5.96 -4.71
CA PRO A 292 -11.11 -5.88 -3.35
C PRO A 292 -10.33 -6.79 -2.39
N ARG A 293 -9.98 -6.27 -1.21
CA ARG A 293 -9.27 -6.98 -0.15
C ARG A 293 -10.07 -6.87 1.16
N PRO A 294 -11.02 -7.79 1.45
CA PRO A 294 -11.83 -7.73 2.66
C PRO A 294 -10.98 -7.73 3.93
N ILE A 295 -11.36 -6.92 4.92
CA ILE A 295 -10.71 -6.89 6.23
C ILE A 295 -11.06 -8.21 6.94
N PRO A 296 -10.10 -9.05 7.36
CA PRO A 296 -10.39 -10.39 7.89
C PRO A 296 -11.43 -10.44 9.02
N ARG A 297 -11.49 -9.40 9.86
CA ARG A 297 -12.39 -9.30 11.01
C ARG A 297 -13.55 -8.32 10.82
N CYS A 298 -13.79 -7.82 9.61
CA CYS A 298 -14.89 -6.89 9.35
C CYS A 298 -15.39 -7.02 7.90
N GLN A 299 -16.40 -7.88 7.70
CA GLN A 299 -16.93 -8.22 6.36
C GLN A 299 -18.46 -8.32 6.35
N ASP A 300 -19.14 -7.72 7.34
CA ASP A 300 -20.58 -7.85 7.53
C ASP A 300 -21.41 -7.01 6.54
N GLY A 301 -20.76 -6.26 5.66
CA GLY A 301 -21.38 -5.40 4.66
C GLY A 301 -21.46 -6.02 3.25
N PRO A 302 -22.17 -5.36 2.31
CA PRO A 302 -22.30 -5.81 0.94
C PRO A 302 -20.95 -6.02 0.26
N GLY A 303 -20.79 -7.14 -0.45
CA GLY A 303 -19.53 -7.45 -1.15
C GLY A 303 -18.33 -7.62 -0.21
N ALA A 304 -18.55 -8.14 1.01
CA ALA A 304 -17.54 -8.30 2.06
C ALA A 304 -16.89 -6.96 2.48
N SER A 305 -17.67 -5.88 2.44
CA SER A 305 -17.28 -4.58 2.99
C SER A 305 -17.45 -4.56 4.51
N CYS A 306 -16.81 -3.60 5.17
CA CYS A 306 -16.86 -3.41 6.62
C CYS A 306 -17.85 -2.30 6.96
N PRO A 307 -18.84 -2.48 7.87
CA PRO A 307 -19.67 -1.38 8.33
C PRO A 307 -18.81 -0.20 8.85
N PHE A 308 -19.10 1.02 8.41
CA PHE A 308 -18.21 2.15 8.69
C PHE A 308 -18.00 2.41 10.18
N GLN A 309 -19.03 2.23 11.02
CA GLN A 309 -18.89 2.35 12.47
C GLN A 309 -17.97 1.30 13.09
N GLN A 310 -17.99 0.06 12.58
CA GLN A 310 -17.06 -0.98 13.02
C GLN A 310 -15.63 -0.65 12.57
N PHE A 311 -15.46 -0.14 11.35
CA PHE A 311 -14.16 0.34 10.86
C PHE A 311 -13.58 1.46 11.74
N LYS A 312 -14.39 2.47 12.10
CA LYS A 312 -13.97 3.54 13.01
C LYS A 312 -13.48 2.98 14.34
N THR A 313 -14.27 2.08 14.94
CA THR A 313 -13.91 1.41 16.20
C THR A 313 -12.60 0.64 16.08
N PHE A 314 -12.42 -0.11 14.99
CA PHE A 314 -11.19 -0.84 14.68
C PHE A 314 -9.97 0.09 14.60
N VAL A 315 -10.11 1.23 13.92
CA VAL A 315 -9.04 2.22 13.78
C VAL A 315 -8.71 2.89 15.12
N THR A 316 -9.72 3.30 15.90
CA THR A 316 -9.52 3.88 17.24
C THR A 316 -8.82 2.90 18.17
N MET A 317 -9.27 1.64 18.23
CA MET A 317 -8.63 0.61 19.03
C MET A 317 -7.19 0.35 18.60
N GLY A 318 -6.90 0.37 17.30
CA GLY A 318 -5.53 0.29 16.80
C GLY A 318 -4.69 1.46 17.29
N MET A 319 -5.14 2.70 17.12
CA MET A 319 -4.44 3.89 17.62
C MET A 319 -4.19 3.83 19.13
N GLU A 320 -5.16 3.34 19.92
CA GLU A 320 -5.03 3.20 21.38
C GLU A 320 -4.04 2.10 21.79
N GLN A 321 -4.14 0.91 21.17
CA GLN A 321 -3.24 -0.22 21.43
C GLN A 321 -1.78 0.15 21.18
N TYR A 322 -1.56 1.04 20.22
CA TYR A 322 -0.25 1.42 19.74
C TYR A 322 0.28 2.72 20.38
N GLY A 323 -0.52 3.38 21.22
CA GLY A 323 -0.08 4.51 22.04
C GLY A 323 0.38 5.72 21.23
N ASP A 324 1.33 6.48 21.80
CA ASP A 324 1.94 7.62 21.12
C ASP A 324 2.95 7.14 20.06
N PHE A 325 2.69 7.52 18.80
CA PHE A 325 3.57 7.25 17.66
C PHE A 325 5.02 7.60 17.97
N HIS A 326 5.28 8.74 18.63
CA HIS A 326 6.64 9.16 18.98
C HIS A 326 7.30 8.23 19.99
N SER A 327 6.54 7.74 20.98
CA SER A 327 7.04 6.76 21.95
C SER A 327 7.42 5.43 21.28
N VAL A 328 6.59 4.92 20.37
CA VAL A 328 6.88 3.66 19.64
C VAL A 328 8.06 3.83 18.70
N CYS A 329 8.18 5.01 18.11
CA CYS A 329 9.24 5.34 17.18
C CYS A 329 10.57 5.78 17.84
N GLY A 330 10.62 5.88 19.16
CA GLY A 330 11.84 6.18 19.91
C GLY A 330 12.19 7.67 19.97
N ASP A 331 11.26 8.56 19.63
CA ASP A 331 11.44 10.00 19.67
C ASP A 331 11.04 10.56 21.05
N HIS A 332 11.93 10.36 22.03
CA HIS A 332 11.68 10.68 23.44
C HIS A 332 11.60 12.19 23.74
N GLU A 333 12.05 13.07 22.83
CA GLU A 333 12.01 14.52 23.00
C GLU A 333 10.61 15.13 22.73
N LYS A 334 9.74 14.40 22.01
CA LYS A 334 8.35 14.82 21.72
C LYS A 334 7.29 14.12 22.57
N VAL A 335 7.71 13.29 23.52
CA VAL A 335 6.80 12.58 24.43
C VAL A 335 6.00 13.58 25.26
N GLY A 336 4.69 13.65 25.01
CA GLY A 336 3.76 14.55 25.69
C GLY A 336 3.18 15.67 24.82
N VAL A 337 3.61 15.82 23.57
CA VAL A 337 2.92 16.68 22.59
C VAL A 337 1.83 15.82 21.95
N GLY A 338 0.59 15.99 22.41
CA GLY A 338 -0.54 15.11 22.12
C GLY A 338 -0.74 14.77 20.63
N ALA A 339 -1.23 13.55 20.40
CA ALA A 339 -1.80 12.98 19.17
C ALA A 339 -1.38 13.67 17.86
N SER A 340 -0.59 12.96 17.04
CA SER A 340 -0.34 13.28 15.63
C SER A 340 -1.53 14.02 15.02
N ARG A 341 -1.37 15.31 14.73
CA ARG A 341 -2.45 16.11 14.16
C ARG A 341 -2.95 15.39 12.90
N PRO A 342 -4.26 15.17 12.74
CA PRO A 342 -4.78 14.53 11.55
C PRO A 342 -4.31 15.34 10.33
N LEU A 343 -3.98 14.65 9.23
CA LEU A 343 -3.77 15.24 7.92
C LEU A 343 -4.97 16.16 7.64
N VAL A 344 -4.75 17.45 7.77
CA VAL A 344 -5.77 18.44 7.46
C VAL A 344 -5.72 18.58 5.95
N TRP A 345 -6.60 17.88 5.23
CA TRP A 345 -6.87 18.18 3.80
C TRP A 345 -7.43 19.61 3.59
N GLN A 346 -7.48 20.42 4.66
CA GLN A 346 -8.19 21.68 4.79
C GLN A 346 -7.28 22.92 4.79
N ASN A 347 -6.05 22.88 4.29
CA ASN A 347 -5.35 24.11 3.89
C ASN A 347 -4.64 23.97 2.55
#